data_AF-A0A3D3M861-F1
#
_entry.id   AF-A0A3D3M861-F1
#
_cell.length_a   1.000
_cell.length_b   1.000
_cell.length_c   1.000
_cell.angle_alpha   90.00
_cell.angle_beta   90.00
_cell.angle_gamma   90.00
#
_symmetry.space_group_name_H-M   'P 1'
#
loop_
_entity.id
_entity.type
_entity.pdbx_description
1 polymer ?
#
loop_
_entity_poly.entity_id
_entity_poly.type
_entity_poly.pdbx_seq_one_letter_code
_entity_poly.pdbx_strand_id
1 'polypeptide(L)'
;MSHVLELAIFTVKPQHLAQMPRLRDGLRETLKAFPGLIEYRGYSPLNNQRTFVDLAKWQSYEYAAAVAKAFNEGDPRFAEYMDAIESLTFMNHFLPE
;
A
#
# COMPACT_ATOMS: atom_id res chain seq x y z
N MET A 1 -13.98 15.05 12.04
CA MET A 1 -13.95 13.60 11.77
C MET A 1 -12.49 13.18 11.73
N SER A 2 -12.08 12.20 12.55
CA SER A 2 -10.72 11.67 12.50
C SER A 2 -10.60 10.73 11.30
N HIS A 3 -9.46 10.77 10.61
CA HIS A 3 -9.11 9.83 9.55
C HIS A 3 -8.37 8.64 10.16
N VAL A 4 -8.25 7.55 9.40
CA VAL A 4 -7.41 6.39 9.75
C VAL A 4 -6.16 6.42 8.89
N LEU A 5 -4.99 6.27 9.52
CA LEU A 5 -3.73 6.03 8.84
C LEU A 5 -3.50 4.53 8.71
N GLU A 6 -3.22 4.05 7.50
CA GLU A 6 -2.69 2.73 7.24
C GLU A 6 -1.19 2.86 6.90
N LEU A 7 -0.36 2.06 7.58
CA LEU A 7 1.08 1.96 7.34
C LEU A 7 1.42 0.53 6.94
N ALA A 8 2.00 0.35 5.76
CA ALA A 8 2.57 -0.91 5.31
C ALA A 8 4.10 -0.76 5.12
N ILE A 9 4.87 -1.68 5.68
CA ILE A 9 6.32 -1.81 5.50
C ILE A 9 6.59 -3.18 4.93
N PHE A 10 7.24 -3.26 3.78
CA PHE A 10 7.41 -4.50 3.05
C PHE A 10 8.74 -4.54 2.31
N THR A 11 9.17 -5.77 2.00
CA THR A 11 10.36 -6.03 1.18
C THR A 11 9.94 -6.31 -0.25
N VAL A 12 10.63 -5.71 -1.22
CA VAL A 12 10.39 -5.90 -2.66
C VAL A 12 11.38 -6.93 -3.23
N LYS A 13 10.91 -7.78 -4.14
CA LYS A 13 11.75 -8.74 -4.87
C LYS A 13 12.78 -7.99 -5.73
N PRO A 14 14.05 -8.45 -5.82
CA PRO A 14 15.12 -7.67 -6.46
C PRO A 14 14.82 -7.27 -7.91
N GLN A 15 14.17 -8.15 -8.68
CA GLN A 15 13.83 -7.92 -10.08
C GLN A 15 12.76 -6.84 -10.31
N HIS A 16 12.02 -6.43 -9.27
CA HIS A 16 10.98 -5.40 -9.38
C HIS A 16 11.41 -4.03 -8.83
N LEU A 17 12.61 -3.88 -8.26
CA LEU A 17 13.05 -2.62 -7.64
C LEU A 17 12.96 -1.41 -8.58
N ALA A 18 13.42 -1.57 -9.82
CA ALA A 18 13.37 -0.50 -10.83
C ALA A 18 11.93 -0.18 -11.30
N GLN A 19 10.99 -1.09 -11.08
CA GLN A 19 9.60 -0.96 -11.52
C GLN A 19 8.69 -0.34 -10.45
N MET A 20 9.17 -0.22 -9.20
CA MET A 20 8.37 0.25 -8.07
C MET A 20 7.67 1.61 -8.31
N PRO A 21 8.27 2.61 -8.97
CA PRO A 21 7.54 3.84 -9.31
C PRO A 21 6.28 3.57 -10.13
N ARG A 22 6.40 2.79 -11.23
CA ARG A 22 5.27 2.40 -12.10
C ARG A 22 4.24 1.57 -11.35
N LEU A 23 4.70 0.59 -10.57
CA LEU A 23 3.82 -0.29 -9.79
C LEU A 23 3.01 0.50 -8.76
N ARG A 24 3.61 1.51 -8.12
CA ARG A 24 2.90 2.42 -7.21
C ARG A 24 1.95 3.37 -7.92
N ASP A 25 2.25 3.78 -9.15
CA ASP A 25 1.29 4.55 -9.95
C ASP A 25 0.05 3.70 -10.24
N GLY A 26 0.23 2.44 -10.62
CA GLY A 26 -0.86 1.47 -10.78
C GLY A 26 -1.65 1.26 -9.49
N LEU A 27 -0.97 1.04 -8.36
CA LEU A 27 -1.61 0.94 -7.05
C LEU A 27 -2.41 2.20 -6.72
N ARG A 28 -1.87 3.39 -6.96
CA ARG A 28 -2.57 4.66 -6.69
C ARG A 28 -3.87 4.76 -7.48
N GLU A 29 -3.87 4.39 -8.76
CA GLU A 29 -5.10 4.38 -9.56
C GLU A 29 -6.10 3.32 -9.07
N THR A 30 -5.63 2.13 -8.70
CA THR A 30 -6.48 1.09 -8.09
C THR A 30 -7.13 1.58 -6.80
N LEU A 31 -6.37 2.22 -5.90
CA LEU A 31 -6.86 2.72 -4.62
C LEU A 31 -7.93 3.82 -4.79
N LYS A 32 -7.84 4.67 -5.83
CA LYS A 32 -8.86 5.69 -6.12
C LYS A 32 -10.24 5.09 -6.44
N ALA A 33 -10.29 3.84 -6.88
CA ALA A 33 -11.55 3.15 -7.13
C ALA A 33 -12.23 2.61 -5.86
N PHE A 34 -11.52 2.62 -4.72
CA PHE A 34 -12.08 2.26 -3.43
C PHE A 34 -12.66 3.49 -2.73
N PRO A 35 -13.81 3.35 -2.03
CA PRO A 35 -14.38 4.44 -1.28
C PRO A 35 -13.48 4.85 -0.11
N GLY A 36 -13.52 6.13 0.23
CA GLY A 36 -12.92 6.64 1.46
C GLY A 36 -11.42 6.91 1.42
N LEU A 37 -10.72 6.75 0.28
CA LEU A 37 -9.32 7.16 0.18
C LEU A 37 -9.21 8.70 0.28
N ILE A 38 -8.36 9.18 1.18
CA ILE A 38 -8.03 10.60 1.35
C ILE A 38 -6.69 10.91 0.70
N GLU A 39 -5.67 10.11 0.99
CA GLU A 39 -4.30 10.30 0.50
C GLU A 39 -3.60 8.95 0.38
N TYR A 40 -2.73 8.80 -0.62
CA TYR A 40 -1.76 7.70 -0.70
C TYR A 40 -0.38 8.25 -1.01
N ARG A 41 0.64 7.77 -0.29
CA ARG A 41 2.03 8.11 -0.51
C ARG A 41 2.94 6.91 -0.26
N GLY A 42 3.69 6.53 -1.29
CA GLY A 42 4.77 5.57 -1.18
C GLY A 42 6.12 6.25 -0.93
N TYR A 43 6.95 5.62 -0.12
CA TYR A 43 8.32 6.01 0.19
C TYR A 43 9.28 4.92 -0.27
N SER A 44 10.29 5.30 -1.03
CA SER A 44 11.36 4.42 -1.47
C SER A 44 12.52 4.43 -0.47
N PRO A 45 13.29 3.34 -0.36
CA PRO A 45 14.53 3.35 0.41
C PRO A 45 15.51 4.37 -0.18
N LEU A 46 16.31 5.00 0.67
CA LEU A 46 17.33 5.98 0.24
C LEU A 46 18.57 5.32 -0.41
N ASN A 47 18.70 4.01 -0.32
CA ASN A 47 19.85 3.22 -0.77
C ASN A 47 19.38 1.98 -1.53
N ASN A 48 20.31 1.08 -1.92
CA ASN A 48 19.99 -0.19 -2.59
C ASN A 48 19.31 -1.23 -1.68
N GLN A 49 18.65 -0.79 -0.60
CA GLN A 49 17.80 -1.66 0.19
C GLN A 49 16.50 -1.95 -0.56
N ARG A 50 15.78 -2.95 -0.03
CA ARG A 50 14.55 -3.44 -0.62
C ARG A 50 13.32 -3.18 0.26
N THR A 51 13.49 -2.40 1.32
CA THR A 51 12.42 -2.05 2.25
C THR A 51 11.70 -0.79 1.77
N PHE A 52 10.42 -0.93 1.49
CA PHE A 52 9.54 0.14 1.04
C PHE A 52 8.46 0.39 2.08
N VAL A 53 7.96 1.63 2.10
CA VAL A 53 6.87 2.03 2.99
C VAL A 53 5.75 2.64 2.18
N ASP A 54 4.52 2.19 2.42
CA ASP A 54 3.31 2.79 1.88
C ASP A 54 2.47 3.35 3.02
N LEU A 55 2.02 4.59 2.85
CA LEU A 55 1.09 5.27 3.73
C LEU A 55 -0.20 5.56 2.97
N ALA A 56 -1.33 5.17 3.53
CA ALA A 56 -2.65 5.54 3.04
C ALA A 56 -3.46 6.18 4.17
N LYS A 57 -4.21 7.24 3.85
CA LYS A 57 -5.18 7.85 4.76
C LYS A 57 -6.58 7.53 4.25
N TRP A 58 -7.42 7.07 5.16
CA TRP A 58 -8.78 6.64 4.89
C TRP A 58 -9.77 7.43 5.74
N GLN A 59 -10.98 7.62 5.22
CA GLN A 59 -12.07 8.26 5.97
C GLN A 59 -12.51 7.44 7.18
N SER A 60 -12.34 6.12 7.16
CA SER A 60 -12.69 5.24 8.27
C SER A 60 -11.88 3.92 8.22
N TYR A 61 -11.92 3.16 9.32
CA TYR A 61 -11.26 1.86 9.40
C TYR A 61 -11.94 0.83 8.49
N GLU A 62 -13.26 0.90 8.34
CA GLU A 62 -14.04 -0.01 7.49
C GLU A 62 -13.59 0.08 6.03
N TYR A 63 -13.32 1.29 5.52
CA TYR A 63 -12.80 1.48 4.17
C TYR A 63 -11.38 0.93 4.01
N ALA A 64 -10.48 1.19 4.97
CA ALA A 64 -9.13 0.66 4.96
C ALA A 64 -9.14 -0.89 5.00
N ALA A 65 -9.93 -1.47 5.90
CA ALA A 65 -10.06 -2.91 6.07
C ALA A 65 -10.65 -3.60 4.84
N ALA A 66 -11.57 -2.96 4.12
CA ALA A 66 -12.12 -3.49 2.88
C ALA A 66 -11.05 -3.59 1.78
N VAL A 67 -10.16 -2.60 1.67
CA VAL A 67 -9.05 -2.61 0.69
C VAL A 67 -8.01 -3.66 1.08
N ALA A 68 -7.62 -3.71 2.36
CA ALA A 68 -6.71 -4.71 2.89
C ALA A 68 -7.23 -6.13 2.65
N LYS A 69 -8.54 -6.34 2.82
CA LYS A 69 -9.20 -7.62 2.52
C LYS A 69 -9.12 -7.95 1.03
N ALA A 70 -9.48 -7.02 0.14
CA ALA A 70 -9.40 -7.25 -1.30
C ALA A 70 -7.96 -7.58 -1.75
N PHE A 71 -6.97 -6.90 -1.19
CA PHE A 71 -5.56 -7.20 -1.41
C PHE A 71 -5.19 -8.63 -0.97
N ASN A 72 -5.55 -9.01 0.26
CA ASN A 72 -5.24 -10.32 0.82
C ASN A 72 -5.98 -11.47 0.12
N GLU A 73 -7.17 -11.22 -0.40
CA GLU A 73 -7.95 -12.19 -1.18
C GLU A 73 -7.50 -12.31 -2.64
N GLY A 74 -6.46 -11.56 -3.05
CA GLY A 74 -5.87 -11.66 -4.37
C GLY A 74 -6.69 -10.99 -5.47
N ASP A 75 -7.36 -9.88 -5.16
CA ASP A 75 -8.07 -9.09 -6.17
C ASP A 75 -7.13 -8.77 -7.36
N PRO A 76 -7.50 -9.13 -8.59
CA PRO A 76 -6.65 -9.01 -9.78
C PRO A 76 -6.10 -7.59 -10.02
N ARG A 77 -6.79 -6.56 -9.52
CA ARG A 77 -6.34 -5.16 -9.64
C ARG A 77 -5.03 -4.88 -8.90
N PHE A 78 -4.67 -5.72 -7.94
CA PHE A 78 -3.40 -5.62 -7.20
C PHE A 78 -2.33 -6.59 -7.71
N ALA A 79 -2.62 -7.46 -8.68
CA ALA A 79 -1.77 -8.60 -9.03
C ALA A 79 -0.30 -8.21 -9.33
N GLU A 80 -0.06 -7.19 -10.15
CA GLU A 80 1.31 -6.74 -10.46
C GLU A 80 2.06 -6.22 -9.23
N TYR A 81 1.34 -5.52 -8.35
CA TYR A 81 1.93 -4.96 -7.13
C TYR A 81 2.18 -6.04 -6.08
N MET A 82 1.24 -6.97 -5.92
CA MET A 82 1.38 -8.14 -5.06
C MET A 82 2.56 -9.02 -5.48
N ASP A 83 2.73 -9.25 -6.79
CA ASP A 83 3.86 -10.05 -7.29
C ASP A 83 5.21 -9.38 -7.00
N ALA A 84 5.29 -8.06 -6.94
CA ALA A 84 6.54 -7.38 -6.62
C ALA A 84 6.96 -7.53 -5.15
N ILE A 85 6.02 -7.85 -4.25
CA ILE A 85 6.29 -7.96 -2.81
C ILE A 85 6.89 -9.34 -2.49
N GLU A 86 8.03 -9.33 -1.81
CA GLU A 86 8.69 -10.52 -1.29
C GLU A 86 8.15 -10.90 0.09
N SER A 87 7.97 -9.92 0.97
CA SER A 87 7.43 -10.14 2.32
C SER A 87 6.83 -8.86 2.90
N LEU A 88 5.80 -9.01 3.73
CA LEU A 88 5.23 -7.93 4.52
C LEU A 88 5.87 -7.96 5.92
N THR A 89 6.56 -6.87 6.28
CA THR A 89 7.22 -6.73 7.59
C THR A 89 6.24 -6.20 8.64
N PHE A 90 5.41 -5.24 8.25
CA PHE A 90 4.45 -4.59 9.14
C PHE A 90 3.26 -4.06 8.36
N MET A 91 2.06 -4.22 8.92
CA MET A 91 0.86 -3.52 8.47
C MET A 91 -0.03 -3.23 9.67
N ASN A 92 -0.45 -1.98 9.86
CA ASN A 92 -1.43 -1.63 10.89
C ASN A 92 -2.17 -0.33 10.57
N HIS A 93 -3.21 -0.08 11.35
CA HIS A 93 -4.09 1.08 11.27
C HIS A 93 -3.99 1.92 12.54
N PHE A 94 -3.99 3.24 12.40
CA PHE A 94 -3.82 4.18 13.49
C PHE A 94 -4.82 5.34 13.40
N LEU A 95 -5.19 5.89 14.56
CA LEU A 95 -5.94 7.14 14.68
C LEU A 95 -4.97 8.28 14.97
N PRO A 96 -5.28 9.52 14.53
CA PRO A 96 -4.56 10.71 14.99
C PRO A 96 -4.78 10.94 16.49
N GLU A 97 -3.77 11.47 17.17
CA GLU A 97 -3.85 11.91 18.57
C GLU A 97 -4.76 13.14 18.75
#